data_AF-A0A5D2DKB0-F1
#
_entry.id   AF-A0A5D2DKB0-F1
#
_cell.length_a   1.000
_cell.length_b   1.000
_cell.length_c   1.000
_cell.angle_alpha   90.00
_cell.angle_beta   90.00
_cell.angle_gamma   90.00
#
_symmetry.space_group_name_H-M   'P 1'
#
loop_
_entity.id
_entity.type
_entity.pdbx_description
1 polymer ?
#
loop_
_entity_poly.entity_id
_entity_poly.type
_entity_poly.pdbx_seq_one_letter_code
_entity_poly.pdbx_strand_id
1 'polypeptide(L)'
;MELRTFHHHHLPQVFILLSLIRNCYARFVVEKKSLAVTSPEKIKATHDSAIGNFGIPQCGGSMAGVVVYPEENRKACKGFDDFGISVISKPGSLPTYVLVDRGDCFFALKIWNVWQAVLLQCLLRMT
;
A
#
# COMPACT_ATOMS: atom_id res chain seq x y z
N MET A 1 17.30 -40.23 39.33
CA MET A 1 17.15 -40.46 37.87
C MET A 1 15.95 -39.72 37.26
N GLU A 2 15.26 -38.85 38.02
CA GLU A 2 14.03 -38.17 37.58
C GLU A 2 14.25 -36.78 36.92
N LEU A 3 15.44 -36.18 37.07
CA LEU A 3 15.70 -34.82 36.57
C LEU A 3 16.12 -34.78 35.09
N ARG A 4 16.61 -35.90 34.53
CA ARG A 4 16.98 -36.01 33.10
C ARG A 4 15.80 -36.34 32.20
N THR A 5 14.79 -37.03 32.72
CA THR A 5 13.56 -37.41 32.00
C THR A 5 12.63 -36.22 31.76
N PHE A 6 12.56 -35.26 32.69
CA PHE A 6 11.77 -34.03 32.52
C PHE A 6 12.29 -33.12 31.40
N HIS A 7 13.62 -33.02 31.28
CA HIS A 7 14.27 -32.24 30.21
C HIS A 7 14.07 -32.86 28.82
N HIS A 8 13.97 -34.20 28.74
CA HIS A 8 13.86 -34.91 27.48
C HIS A 8 12.43 -34.85 26.89
N HIS A 9 11.39 -34.72 27.72
CA HIS A 9 9.99 -34.66 27.29
C HIS A 9 9.53 -33.26 26.83
N HIS A 10 10.08 -32.18 27.37
CA HIS A 10 9.77 -30.82 26.93
C HIS A 10 10.58 -30.36 25.70
N LEU A 11 11.76 -30.94 25.46
CA LEU A 11 12.58 -30.67 24.28
C LEU A 11 11.83 -30.88 22.95
N PRO A 12 11.11 -32.00 22.71
CA PRO A 12 10.36 -32.19 21.47
C PRO A 12 9.17 -31.25 21.36
N GLN A 13 8.53 -30.87 22.47
CA GLN A 13 7.42 -29.91 22.47
C GLN A 13 7.89 -28.50 22.07
N VAL A 14 9.05 -28.07 22.59
CA VAL A 14 9.68 -26.80 22.20
C VAL A 14 10.10 -26.83 20.73
N PHE A 15 10.62 -27.96 20.24
CA PHE A 15 11.02 -28.12 18.82
C PHE A 15 9.82 -28.11 17.87
N ILE A 16 8.70 -28.71 18.27
CA ILE A 16 7.43 -28.64 17.53
C ILE A 16 6.90 -27.20 17.53
N LEU A 17 6.94 -26.49 18.66
CA LEU A 17 6.51 -25.10 18.73
C LEU A 17 7.38 -24.17 17.87
N LEU A 18 8.71 -24.39 17.86
CA LEU A 18 9.65 -23.63 17.03
C LEU A 18 9.46 -23.90 15.52
N SER A 19 9.13 -25.13 15.14
CA SER A 19 8.90 -25.50 13.73
C SER A 19 7.56 -24.99 13.18
N LEU A 20 6.60 -24.64 14.05
CA LEU A 20 5.35 -23.95 13.68
C LEU A 20 5.55 -22.44 13.45
N ILE A 21 6.67 -21.86 13.88
CA ILE A 21 7.05 -20.48 13.54
C ILE A 21 7.45 -20.46 12.06
N ARG A 22 6.47 -20.41 11.18
CA ARG A 22 6.73 -20.17 9.77
C ARG A 22 7.25 -18.75 9.63
N ASN A 23 8.43 -18.61 9.02
CA ASN A 23 8.88 -17.34 8.49
C ASN A 23 7.88 -16.87 7.43
N CYS A 24 6.95 -16.01 7.82
CA CYS A 24 6.02 -15.39 6.89
C CYS A 24 6.80 -14.31 6.12
N TYR A 25 7.53 -14.73 5.09
CA TYR A 25 8.17 -13.79 4.16
C TYR A 25 7.08 -13.13 3.31
N ALA A 26 6.67 -11.93 3.70
CA ALA A 26 5.87 -11.08 2.84
C ALA A 26 6.72 -10.66 1.62
N ARG A 27 6.48 -11.27 0.47
CA ARG A 27 7.11 -10.87 -0.79
C ARG A 27 6.28 -9.73 -1.40
N PHE A 28 6.85 -8.53 -1.39
CA PHE A 28 6.31 -7.43 -2.19
C PHE A 28 6.66 -7.68 -3.65
N VAL A 29 5.66 -8.13 -4.41
CA VAL A 29 5.80 -8.27 -5.87
C VAL A 29 5.32 -6.96 -6.49
N VAL A 30 6.24 -6.29 -7.16
CA VAL A 30 5.94 -5.10 -7.96
C VAL A 30 5.80 -5.54 -9.40
N GLU A 31 4.61 -5.34 -9.98
CA GLU A 31 4.41 -5.58 -11.41
C GLU A 31 4.62 -4.27 -12.17
N LYS A 32 5.38 -4.35 -13.27
CA LYS A 32 5.42 -3.27 -14.25
C LYS A 32 4.08 -3.23 -14.97
N LYS A 33 3.42 -2.08 -14.91
CA LYS A 33 2.17 -1.78 -15.61
C LYS A 33 2.30 -0.41 -16.26
N SER A 34 1.32 -0.04 -17.09
CA SER A 34 1.25 1.29 -17.68
C SER A 34 0.22 2.15 -16.96
N LEU A 35 0.53 3.44 -16.84
CA LEU A 35 -0.39 4.48 -16.41
C LEU A 35 -0.58 5.45 -17.57
N ALA A 36 -1.81 5.60 -18.07
CA ALA A 36 -2.11 6.52 -19.16
C ALA A 36 -2.71 7.81 -18.61
N VAL A 37 -2.03 8.94 -18.87
CA VAL A 37 -2.57 10.28 -18.63
C VAL A 37 -3.36 10.69 -19.85
N THR A 38 -4.68 10.85 -19.69
CA THR A 38 -5.59 11.19 -20.80
C THR A 38 -5.81 12.69 -20.95
N SER A 39 -5.55 13.47 -19.89
CA SER A 39 -5.76 14.92 -19.81
C SER A 39 -4.92 15.54 -18.67
N PRO A 40 -4.51 16.83 -18.77
CA PRO A 40 -4.63 17.73 -19.93
C PRO A 40 -3.65 17.39 -21.06
N GLU A 41 -3.91 17.88 -22.27
CA GLU A 41 -3.20 17.49 -23.50
C GLU A 41 -1.67 17.70 -23.43
N LYS A 42 -1.23 18.73 -22.70
CA LYS A 42 0.19 19.03 -22.48
C LYS A 42 0.98 17.87 -21.84
N ILE A 43 0.34 17.05 -21.01
CA ILE A 43 0.96 15.92 -20.31
C ILE A 43 0.36 14.57 -20.72
N LYS A 44 -0.44 14.55 -21.79
CA LYS A 44 -1.11 13.35 -22.27
C LYS A 44 -0.07 12.38 -22.83
N ALA A 45 0.15 11.29 -22.11
CA ALA A 45 1.09 10.25 -22.47
C ALA A 45 0.84 8.97 -21.67
N THR A 46 1.43 7.87 -22.12
CA THR A 46 1.51 6.64 -21.34
C THR A 46 2.86 6.59 -20.64
N HIS A 47 2.85 6.36 -19.33
CA HIS A 47 4.02 6.28 -18.48
C HIS A 47 4.16 4.88 -17.88
N ASP A 48 5.39 4.48 -17.63
CA ASP A 48 5.67 3.28 -16.86
C ASP A 48 5.24 3.49 -15.39
N SER A 49 4.60 2.46 -14.83
CA SER A 49 4.15 2.46 -13.46
C SER A 49 4.46 1.12 -12.79
N ALA A 50 4.53 1.18 -11.47
CA ALA A 50 4.74 0.05 -10.59
C ALA A 50 3.51 -0.09 -9.71
N ILE A 51 2.79 -1.21 -9.83
CA ILE A 51 1.65 -1.50 -8.98
C ILE A 51 2.10 -2.54 -7.95
N GLY A 52 2.03 -2.15 -6.66
CA GLY A 52 2.18 -3.10 -5.57
C GLY A 52 0.86 -3.83 -5.33
N ASN A 53 0.90 -5.15 -5.07
CA ASN A 53 -0.31 -5.98 -4.93
C ASN A 53 -1.12 -5.75 -3.63
N PHE A 54 -1.02 -4.58 -3.01
CA PHE A 54 -1.69 -4.28 -1.74
C PHE A 54 -3.20 -4.11 -1.98
N GLY A 55 -4.00 -5.06 -1.50
CA GLY A 55 -5.46 -4.89 -1.35
C GLY A 55 -6.29 -4.92 -2.63
N ILE A 56 -5.75 -5.33 -3.79
CA ILE A 56 -6.55 -5.47 -5.03
C ILE A 56 -7.22 -6.86 -5.05
N PRO A 57 -8.54 -6.98 -5.30
CA PRO A 57 -9.11 -8.28 -5.71
C PRO A 57 -8.43 -8.75 -7.01
N GLN A 58 -8.22 -10.04 -7.20
CA GLN A 58 -7.53 -10.60 -8.39
C GLN A 58 -8.36 -10.50 -9.70
N CYS A 59 -9.08 -9.40 -9.91
CA CYS A 59 -9.84 -9.13 -11.12
C CYS A 59 -9.03 -8.20 -12.02
N GLY A 60 -8.59 -8.73 -13.16
CA GLY A 60 -7.89 -7.93 -14.18
C GLY A 60 -8.80 -6.83 -14.74
N GLY A 61 -8.29 -5.60 -14.85
CA GLY A 61 -9.04 -4.46 -15.38
C GLY A 61 -8.20 -3.16 -15.39
N SER A 62 -8.75 -2.12 -16.02
CA SER A 62 -8.23 -0.76 -15.99
C SER A 62 -9.25 0.15 -15.29
N MET A 63 -8.78 1.08 -14.47
CA MET A 63 -9.62 2.05 -13.77
C MET A 63 -9.20 3.46 -14.18
N ALA A 64 -10.17 4.27 -14.61
CA ALA A 64 -9.96 5.68 -14.90
C ALA A 64 -10.35 6.51 -13.68
N GLY A 65 -9.62 7.58 -13.42
CA GLY A 65 -9.89 8.49 -12.31
C GLY A 65 -9.15 9.81 -12.45
N VAL A 66 -9.40 10.70 -11.50
CA VAL A 66 -8.75 12.01 -11.42
C VAL A 66 -7.58 11.95 -10.44
N VAL A 67 -6.52 12.71 -10.67
CA VAL A 67 -5.34 12.74 -9.79
C VAL A 67 -5.30 14.06 -9.05
N VAL A 68 -5.16 14.01 -7.71
CA VAL A 68 -4.98 15.18 -6.86
C VAL A 68 -3.60 15.12 -6.21
N TYR A 69 -2.86 16.23 -6.30
CA TYR A 69 -1.61 16.42 -5.59
C TYR A 69 -1.87 17.33 -4.39
N PRO A 70 -1.66 16.86 -3.14
CA PRO A 70 -2.02 17.62 -1.96
C PRO A 70 -1.03 18.78 -1.73
N GLU A 71 -1.55 19.93 -1.29
CA GLU A 71 -0.70 21.10 -1.01
C GLU A 71 0.22 20.86 0.18
N GLU A 72 -0.32 20.23 1.23
CA GLU A 72 0.35 19.83 2.46
C GLU A 72 0.45 18.30 2.59
N ASN A 73 1.31 17.81 3.48
CA ASN A 73 1.52 16.37 3.70
C ASN A 73 1.78 15.57 2.40
N ARG A 74 2.54 16.14 1.45
CA ARG A 74 2.86 15.53 0.13
C ARG A 74 3.50 14.16 0.21
N LYS A 75 4.16 13.83 1.32
CA LYS A 75 4.75 12.51 1.56
C LYS A 75 3.79 11.55 2.26
N ALA A 76 2.59 11.96 2.66
CA ALA A 76 1.58 11.13 3.31
C ALA A 76 2.08 10.34 4.53
N CYS A 77 3.05 10.89 5.27
CA CYS A 77 3.61 10.23 6.46
C CYS A 77 2.85 10.58 7.75
N LYS A 78 1.94 11.54 7.68
CA LYS A 78 0.97 11.87 8.72
C LYS A 78 -0.45 11.59 8.21
N GLY A 79 -1.42 11.49 9.11
CA GLY A 79 -2.84 11.43 8.72
C GLY A 79 -3.28 12.69 7.98
N PHE A 80 -4.35 12.62 7.20
CA PHE A 80 -4.86 13.77 6.44
C PHE A 80 -5.99 14.54 7.14
N ASP A 81 -6.43 14.07 8.32
CA ASP A 81 -7.50 14.70 9.11
C ASP A 81 -7.16 16.15 9.48
N ASP A 82 -5.88 16.44 9.74
CA ASP A 82 -5.38 17.78 10.09
C ASP A 82 -5.21 18.70 8.87
N PHE A 83 -5.25 18.15 7.64
CA PHE A 83 -4.84 18.83 6.41
C PHE A 83 -6.01 19.19 5.50
N GLY A 84 -7.25 18.99 5.96
CA GLY A 84 -8.45 19.46 5.26
C GLY A 84 -8.66 18.85 3.88
N ILE A 85 -8.09 17.67 3.60
CA ILE A 85 -8.26 17.01 2.30
C ILE A 85 -9.68 16.44 2.20
N SER A 86 -10.63 17.29 1.79
CA SER A 86 -12.00 16.88 1.48
C SER A 86 -12.08 16.28 0.07
N VAL A 87 -11.26 15.27 -0.23
CA VAL A 87 -11.21 14.63 -1.56
C VAL A 87 -12.23 13.48 -1.63
N ILE A 88 -13.41 13.68 -1.03
CA ILE A 88 -14.50 12.71 -1.12
C ILE A 88 -15.04 12.79 -2.54
N SER A 89 -14.77 11.74 -3.34
CA SER A 89 -15.38 11.58 -4.65
C SER A 89 -16.90 11.58 -4.48
N LYS A 90 -17.58 12.53 -5.12
CA LYS A 90 -19.05 12.58 -5.11
C LYS A 90 -19.60 11.31 -5.79
N PRO A 91 -20.72 10.74 -5.32
CA PRO A 91 -21.38 9.64 -6.03
C PRO A 91 -21.60 10.00 -7.51
N GLY A 92 -21.21 9.12 -8.42
CA GLY A 92 -21.28 9.34 -9.88
C GLY A 92 -20.09 10.12 -10.48
N SER A 93 -19.12 10.56 -9.68
CA SER A 93 -17.86 11.12 -10.18
C SER A 93 -16.78 10.05 -10.36
N LEU A 94 -15.74 10.38 -11.12
CA LEU A 94 -14.56 9.53 -11.27
C LEU A 94 -13.86 9.34 -9.92
N PRO A 95 -13.33 8.13 -9.62
CA PRO A 95 -12.55 7.90 -8.41
C PRO A 95 -11.34 8.83 -8.40
N THR A 96 -10.93 9.26 -7.21
CA THR A 96 -9.80 10.18 -7.06
C THR A 96 -8.56 9.46 -6.56
N TYR A 97 -7.45 9.61 -7.26
CA TYR A 97 -6.14 9.13 -6.86
C TYR A 97 -5.37 10.25 -6.19
N VAL A 98 -4.74 9.96 -5.05
CA VAL A 98 -3.83 10.92 -4.40
C VAL A 98 -2.41 10.66 -4.87
N LEU A 99 -1.77 11.66 -5.48
CA LEU A 99 -0.36 11.62 -5.86
C LEU A 99 0.50 12.06 -4.67
N VAL A 100 1.44 11.23 -4.23
CA VAL A 100 2.31 11.51 -3.09
C VAL A 100 3.77 11.31 -3.46
N ASP A 101 4.64 12.06 -2.79
CA ASP A 101 6.09 12.00 -2.98
C ASP A 101 6.73 10.86 -2.17
N ARG A 102 7.80 10.31 -2.73
CA ARG A 102 8.65 9.32 -2.08
C ARG A 102 9.42 9.94 -0.91
N GLY A 103 9.65 9.14 0.14
CA GLY A 103 10.50 9.49 1.28
C GLY A 103 9.78 9.47 2.64
N ASP A 104 10.57 9.67 3.70
CA ASP A 104 10.23 9.81 5.14
C ASP A 104 9.58 8.59 5.82
N CYS A 105 8.76 7.80 5.12
CA CYS A 105 8.07 6.64 5.67
C CYS A 105 7.82 5.55 4.62
N PHE A 106 7.45 4.35 5.08
CA PHE A 106 7.18 3.19 4.23
C PHE A 106 5.91 3.36 3.37
N PHE A 107 5.91 2.73 2.19
CA PHE A 107 4.79 2.79 1.24
C PHE A 107 3.44 2.35 1.85
N ALA A 108 3.45 1.29 2.67
CA ALA A 108 2.24 0.81 3.34
C ALA A 108 1.64 1.85 4.29
N LEU A 109 2.48 2.64 4.99
CA LEU A 109 2.00 3.70 5.86
C LEU A 109 1.36 4.84 5.06
N LYS A 110 1.93 5.17 3.89
CA LYS A 110 1.34 6.15 2.96
C LYS A 110 -0.05 5.71 2.49
N ILE A 111 -0.19 4.43 2.09
CA ILE A 111 -1.49 3.85 1.71
C ILE A 111 -2.47 3.94 2.87
N TRP A 112 -2.04 3.54 4.07
CA TRP A 112 -2.88 3.56 5.26
C TRP A 112 -3.43 4.97 5.54
N ASN A 113 -2.57 5.98 5.54
CA ASN A 113 -2.96 7.37 5.82
C ASN A 113 -3.92 7.92 4.76
N VAL A 114 -3.72 7.59 3.48
CA VAL A 114 -4.64 7.99 2.39
C VAL A 114 -5.98 7.25 2.52
N TRP A 115 -5.95 5.95 2.85
CA TRP A 115 -7.16 5.14 2.98
C TRP A 115 -8.06 5.61 4.11
N GLN A 116 -7.49 5.93 5.27
CA GLN A 116 -8.23 6.45 6.43
C GLN A 116 -8.98 7.75 6.13
N ALA A 117 -8.38 8.64 5.35
CA ALA A 117 -8.94 9.95 5.09
C ALA A 117 -10.01 9.95 3.99
N VAL A 118 -9.89 9.07 3.00
CA VAL A 118 -10.66 9.22 1.77
C VAL A 118 -11.17 7.91 1.14
N LEU A 119 -10.85 6.75 1.71
CA LEU A 119 -11.25 5.43 1.19
C LEU A 119 -10.88 5.23 -0.30
N LEU A 120 -9.70 5.75 -0.70
CA LEU A 120 -9.23 5.86 -2.09
C LEU A 120 -7.84 5.22 -2.31
N GLN A 121 -7.42 5.19 -3.58
CA GLN A 121 -6.15 4.63 -4.05
C GLN A 121 -5.05 5.71 -4.11
N CYS A 122 -3.80 5.33 -3.81
CA CYS A 122 -2.64 6.22 -3.80
C CYS A 122 -1.67 5.94 -4.96
N LEU A 123 -1.16 6.99 -5.60
CA LEU A 123 -0.10 6.96 -6.62
C LEU A 123 1.19 7.52 -6.02
N LEU A 124 2.28 6.75 -6.06
CA LEU A 124 3.59 7.21 -5.58
C LEU A 124 4.43 7.77 -6.73
N ARG A 125 4.87 9.01 -6.59
CA ARG A 125 5.78 9.66 -7.52
C ARG A 125 7.22 9.19 -7.30
N MET A 126 7.78 8.53 -8.32
CA MET A 126 9.18 8.13 -8.37
C MET A 126 9.99 9.20 -9.12
N THR A 127 10.32 10.30 -8.44
CA THR A 127 11.35 11.26 -8.90
C THR A 127 12.71 10.92 -8.34
#